data_AF-A0A351V7I9-F1
#
_entry.id   AF-A0A351V7I9-F1
#
_cell.length_a   1.000
_cell.length_b   1.000
_cell.length_c   1.000
_cell.angle_alpha   90.00
_cell.angle_beta   90.00
_cell.angle_gamma   90.00
#
_symmetry.space_group_name_H-M   'P 1'
#
loop_
_entity.id
_entity.type
_entity.pdbx_description
1 polymer ?
#
loop_
_entity_poly.entity_id
_entity_poly.type
_entity_poly.pdbx_seq_one_letter_code
_entity_poly.pdbx_strand_id
1 'polypeptide(L)'
;MDTVASKFQMEGEVTELVPFGNGHINDTFRITCGLPAGGEKKYILQKMNNSIFKNPEELMENVMNVTSFLRKKIIAAGGDPDRETLNVIPAKDGRNYLNNGEECWRMYIFIEGATCYDEVKTPEDFYNSAVSFGNFQRMLADYPAETLHETIKNFHNTVSRFADFKKAVEEDVCGRAKEVQEEIKFIMEREADAHIICDALEEKRIPLRVTHNDTKLNNIMIDDKTGKGLCVIDLDTVMPGSALYDFGDSIRFGASTGAEDEPDLSLVSVNLELFDIYTKGFLEGCGGSLTEEEIKLFPAGAKVITFEQGMRFLTDYLQGDTYYKIHRPGHNLDRSRTQLKLVADMEKKWDEMEKIVEKYSKNA
;
A
#
# COMPACT_ATOMS: atom_id res chain seq x y z
N MET A 1 0.27 26.44 -10.56
CA MET A 1 1.07 25.27 -10.96
C MET A 1 2.46 25.70 -11.44
N ASP A 2 2.60 26.49 -12.51
CA ASP A 2 3.92 26.92 -13.02
C ASP A 2 4.75 27.73 -11.99
N THR A 3 4.08 28.54 -11.18
CA THR A 3 4.69 29.27 -10.05
C THR A 3 5.17 28.36 -8.92
N VAL A 4 4.64 27.13 -8.82
CA VAL A 4 5.05 26.12 -7.83
C VAL A 4 6.20 25.29 -8.40
N ALA A 5 6.06 24.78 -9.62
CA ALA A 5 7.11 24.01 -10.31
C ALA A 5 8.45 24.77 -10.35
N SER A 6 8.41 26.06 -10.68
CA SER A 6 9.60 26.93 -10.73
C SER A 6 10.31 27.16 -9.39
N LYS A 7 9.74 26.70 -8.26
CA LYS A 7 10.39 26.73 -6.95
C LYS A 7 11.23 25.49 -6.66
N PHE A 8 11.19 24.47 -7.53
CA PHE A 8 12.04 23.29 -7.43
C PHE A 8 13.32 23.44 -8.26
N GLN A 9 14.35 22.68 -7.89
CA GLN A 9 15.65 22.62 -8.57
C GLN A 9 15.58 21.74 -9.84
N MET A 10 14.60 21.99 -10.70
CA MET A 10 14.42 21.29 -11.97
C MET A 10 15.37 21.84 -13.04
N GLU A 11 15.79 20.95 -13.94
CA GLU A 11 16.54 21.31 -15.15
C GLU A 11 15.60 21.56 -16.33
N GLY A 12 15.91 22.60 -17.11
CA GLY A 12 15.15 22.99 -18.30
C GLY A 12 14.02 23.97 -18.03
N GLU A 13 13.37 24.41 -19.10
CA GLU A 13 12.19 25.29 -19.05
C GLU A 13 10.91 24.47 -19.23
N VAL A 14 9.88 24.75 -18.43
CA VAL A 14 8.60 24.03 -18.50
C VAL A 14 7.95 24.27 -19.87
N THR A 15 7.72 23.20 -20.61
CA THR A 15 7.01 23.21 -21.90
C THR A 15 5.59 22.65 -21.78
N GLU A 16 5.34 21.78 -20.80
CA GLU A 16 4.04 21.18 -20.56
C GLU A 16 3.84 20.88 -19.07
N LEU A 17 2.63 21.11 -18.57
CA LEU A 17 2.17 20.68 -17.25
C LEU A 17 0.75 20.16 -17.37
N VAL A 18 0.56 18.87 -17.08
CA VAL A 18 -0.74 18.19 -17.22
C VAL A 18 -1.05 17.33 -16.00
N PRO A 19 -2.34 17.20 -15.60
CA PRO A 19 -2.75 16.18 -14.64
C PRO A 19 -2.27 14.79 -15.09
N PHE A 20 -1.84 13.96 -14.15
CA PHE A 20 -1.24 12.67 -14.45
C PHE A 20 -1.61 11.58 -13.44
N GLY A 21 -1.96 10.40 -13.94
CA GLY A 21 -2.30 9.23 -13.14
C GLY A 21 -3.74 9.18 -12.63
N ASN A 22 -4.06 8.10 -11.91
CA ASN A 22 -5.39 7.78 -11.38
C ASN A 22 -5.44 7.79 -9.84
N GLY A 23 -4.43 8.37 -9.18
CA GLY A 23 -4.31 8.38 -7.72
C GLY A 23 -5.50 9.02 -7.01
N HIS A 24 -5.86 8.50 -5.83
CA HIS A 24 -7.04 8.95 -5.06
C HIS A 24 -6.71 9.88 -3.89
N ILE A 25 -5.43 9.97 -3.50
CA ILE A 25 -5.00 10.70 -2.30
C ILE A 25 -4.42 12.06 -2.67
N ASN A 26 -3.33 12.08 -3.46
CA ASN A 26 -2.61 13.29 -3.84
C ASN A 26 -2.97 13.75 -5.26
N ASP A 27 -2.98 15.07 -5.50
CA ASP A 27 -3.09 15.60 -6.86
C ASP A 27 -1.74 15.48 -7.57
N THR A 28 -1.68 14.73 -8.66
CA THR A 28 -0.43 14.41 -9.38
C THR A 28 -0.40 15.04 -10.76
N PHE A 29 0.74 15.64 -11.11
CA PHE A 29 0.98 16.32 -12.38
C PHE A 29 2.29 15.85 -13.00
N ARG A 30 2.29 15.66 -14.32
CA ARG A 30 3.52 15.47 -15.10
C ARG A 30 3.97 16.82 -15.63
N ILE A 31 5.25 17.11 -15.44
CA ILE A 31 5.91 18.29 -15.99
C ILE A 31 6.91 17.81 -17.04
N THR A 32 6.85 18.40 -18.22
CA THR A 32 7.87 18.22 -19.26
C THR A 32 8.68 19.51 -19.37
N CYS A 33 10.01 19.40 -19.30
CA CYS A 33 10.93 20.52 -19.43
C CYS A 33 11.83 20.34 -20.65
N GLY A 34 11.92 21.37 -21.50
CA GLY A 34 12.88 21.44 -22.60
C GLY A 34 14.27 21.78 -22.07
N LEU A 35 15.29 21.00 -22.46
CA LEU A 35 16.67 21.22 -22.01
C LEU A 35 17.41 22.20 -22.93
N PRO A 36 18.32 23.06 -22.40
CA PRO A 36 19.07 24.04 -23.21
C PRO A 36 19.92 23.42 -24.32
N ALA A 37 20.40 22.19 -24.13
CA ALA A 37 21.21 21.45 -25.11
C ALA A 37 20.37 20.66 -26.13
N GLY A 38 19.05 20.80 -26.10
CA GLY A 38 18.10 19.97 -26.84
C GLY A 38 17.69 18.72 -26.04
N GLY A 39 16.49 18.21 -26.34
CA GLY A 39 15.86 17.10 -25.60
C GLY A 39 14.91 17.59 -24.49
N GLU A 40 14.32 16.62 -23.79
CA GLU A 40 13.34 16.87 -22.73
C GLU A 40 13.69 16.09 -21.47
N LYS A 41 13.30 16.61 -20.31
CA LYS A 41 13.34 15.92 -19.02
C LYS A 41 12.00 16.05 -18.34
N LYS A 42 11.50 14.96 -17.76
CA LYS A 42 10.18 14.90 -17.12
C LYS A 42 10.29 14.79 -15.62
N TYR A 43 9.28 15.33 -14.94
CA TYR A 43 9.14 15.30 -13.50
C TYR A 43 7.70 14.97 -13.09
N ILE A 44 7.54 14.45 -11.89
CA ILE A 44 6.25 14.31 -11.22
C ILE A 44 6.16 15.36 -10.13
N LEU A 45 5.16 16.25 -10.21
CA LEU A 45 4.82 17.20 -9.16
C LEU A 45 3.56 16.71 -8.45
N GLN A 46 3.61 16.64 -7.12
CA GLN A 46 2.46 16.22 -6.31
C GLN A 46 2.08 17.27 -5.28
N LYS A 47 0.79 17.57 -5.20
CA LYS A 47 0.19 18.24 -4.05
C LYS A 47 -0.18 17.19 -3.02
N MET A 48 0.47 17.24 -1.86
CA MET A 48 0.21 16.30 -0.77
C MET A 48 -1.12 16.58 -0.09
N ASN A 49 -1.85 15.53 0.28
CA ASN A 49 -3.15 15.64 0.92
C ASN A 49 -3.02 15.95 2.42
N ASN A 50 -3.03 17.24 2.77
CA ASN A 50 -2.96 17.71 4.17
C ASN A 50 -4.19 17.30 5.03
N SER A 51 -5.26 16.79 4.41
CA SER A 51 -6.42 16.29 5.16
C SER A 51 -6.17 14.89 5.75
N ILE A 52 -5.31 14.09 5.11
CA ILE A 52 -4.91 12.75 5.55
C ILE A 52 -3.55 12.81 6.24
N PHE A 53 -2.55 13.40 5.59
CA PHE A 53 -1.20 13.51 6.11
C PHE A 53 -1.03 14.83 6.87
N LYS A 54 -1.22 14.77 8.20
CA LYS A 54 -1.20 15.95 9.08
C LYS A 54 0.20 16.53 9.29
N ASN A 55 1.23 15.69 9.17
CA ASN A 55 2.63 16.04 9.36
C ASN A 55 3.43 15.79 8.06
N PRO A 56 3.36 16.68 7.07
CA PRO A 56 4.06 16.51 5.79
C PRO A 56 5.59 16.51 5.94
N GLU A 57 6.12 17.10 7.00
CA GLU A 57 7.56 17.06 7.32
C GLU A 57 8.01 15.63 7.66
N GLU A 58 7.36 14.97 8.63
CA GLU A 58 7.62 13.58 9.02
C GLU A 58 7.46 12.61 7.84
N LEU A 59 6.42 12.80 7.01
CA LEU A 59 6.22 12.03 5.79
C LEU A 59 7.42 12.17 4.85
N MET A 60 7.90 13.39 4.61
CA MET A 60 9.03 13.62 3.73
C MET A 60 10.36 13.14 4.32
N GLU A 61 10.52 13.15 5.65
CA GLU A 61 11.65 12.50 6.32
C GLU A 61 11.67 11.00 6.04
N ASN A 62 10.53 10.30 6.20
CA ASN A 62 10.41 8.88 5.85
C ASN A 62 10.79 8.62 4.38
N VAL A 63 10.17 9.35 3.46
CA VAL A 63 10.44 9.23 2.02
C VAL A 63 11.93 9.41 1.73
N MET A 64 12.55 10.45 2.26
CA MET A 64 13.97 10.74 2.03
C MET A 64 14.88 9.67 2.61
N ASN A 65 14.61 9.20 3.82
CA ASN A 65 15.44 8.18 4.46
C ASN A 65 15.37 6.83 3.72
N VAL A 66 14.16 6.41 3.34
CA VAL A 66 13.93 5.16 2.61
C VAL A 66 14.55 5.22 1.22
N THR A 67 14.25 6.26 0.42
CA THR A 67 14.80 6.40 -0.93
C THR A 67 16.33 6.53 -0.94
N SER A 68 16.90 7.27 0.01
CA SER A 68 18.36 7.38 0.15
C SER A 68 19.02 6.05 0.52
N PHE A 69 18.36 5.23 1.35
CA PHE A 69 18.84 3.90 1.71
C PHE A 69 18.76 2.94 0.51
N LEU A 70 17.62 2.91 -0.17
CA LEU A 70 17.41 2.12 -1.39
C LEU A 70 18.43 2.49 -2.46
N ARG A 71 18.64 3.78 -2.71
CA ARG A 71 19.65 4.28 -3.66
C ARG A 71 21.03 3.69 -3.40
N LYS A 72 21.49 3.64 -2.14
CA LYS A 72 22.78 3.03 -1.78
C LYS A 72 22.81 1.53 -2.06
N LYS A 73 21.74 0.80 -1.72
CA LYS A 73 21.61 -0.64 -1.97
C LYS A 73 21.60 -0.97 -3.47
N ILE A 74 20.86 -0.19 -4.27
CA ILE A 74 20.77 -0.34 -5.73
C ILE A 74 22.15 -0.10 -6.39
N ILE A 75 22.84 0.98 -6.03
CA ILE A 75 24.19 1.27 -6.54
C ILE A 75 25.16 0.14 -6.19
N ALA A 76 25.12 -0.37 -4.95
CA ALA A 76 25.97 -1.47 -4.52
C ALA A 76 25.68 -2.78 -5.29
N ALA A 77 24.45 -2.98 -5.75
CA ALA A 77 24.05 -4.11 -6.58
C ALA A 77 24.33 -3.88 -8.09
N GLY A 78 24.82 -2.71 -8.49
CA GLY A 78 25.09 -2.35 -9.89
C GLY A 78 23.84 -1.98 -10.70
N GLY A 79 22.74 -1.63 -10.03
CA GLY A 79 21.50 -1.16 -10.67
C GLY A 79 21.51 0.33 -11.04
N ASP A 80 20.39 0.78 -11.57
CA ASP A 80 20.11 2.18 -11.94
C ASP A 80 19.22 2.85 -10.87
N PRO A 81 19.81 3.60 -9.92
CA PRO A 81 19.05 4.20 -8.84
C PRO A 81 18.12 5.34 -9.29
N ASP A 82 18.29 5.88 -10.50
CA ASP A 82 17.40 6.92 -11.02
C ASP A 82 16.08 6.31 -11.54
N ARG A 83 16.06 4.99 -11.74
CA ARG A 83 14.90 4.22 -12.20
C ARG A 83 14.32 3.26 -11.16
N GLU A 84 15.17 2.71 -10.29
CA GLU A 84 14.79 1.64 -9.34
C GLU A 84 14.33 2.15 -7.96
N THR A 85 14.36 3.47 -7.72
CA THR A 85 13.73 4.10 -6.55
C THR A 85 13.25 5.51 -6.89
N LEU A 86 12.38 6.10 -6.06
CA LEU A 86 11.95 7.48 -6.22
C LEU A 86 13.10 8.45 -5.91
N ASN A 87 13.23 9.49 -6.73
CA ASN A 87 14.28 10.50 -6.59
C ASN A 87 13.66 11.87 -6.39
N VAL A 88 13.71 12.37 -5.16
CA VAL A 88 13.16 13.68 -4.79
C VAL A 88 14.02 14.79 -5.40
N ILE A 89 13.35 15.76 -6.02
CA ILE A 89 13.94 17.03 -6.45
C ILE A 89 13.74 18.06 -5.33
N PRO A 90 14.81 18.60 -4.73
CA PRO A 90 14.68 19.62 -3.70
C PRO A 90 14.07 20.91 -4.23
N ALA A 91 13.42 21.64 -3.33
CA ALA A 91 13.08 23.05 -3.52
C ALA A 91 14.35 23.91 -3.57
N LYS A 92 14.24 25.11 -4.15
CA LYS A 92 15.35 26.08 -4.27
C LYS A 92 15.86 26.60 -2.92
N ASP A 93 15.09 26.43 -1.85
CA ASP A 93 15.52 26.72 -0.48
C ASP A 93 16.24 25.54 0.19
N GLY A 94 16.43 24.42 -0.53
CA GLY A 94 17.14 23.23 -0.08
C GLY A 94 16.26 22.19 0.63
N ARG A 95 14.98 22.47 0.88
CA ARG A 95 14.06 21.49 1.48
C ARG A 95 13.61 20.46 0.46
N ASN A 96 13.25 19.26 0.92
CA ASN A 96 12.79 18.16 0.05
C ASN A 96 11.31 18.27 -0.37
N TYR A 97 10.64 19.33 0.08
CA TYR A 97 9.27 19.67 -0.26
C TYR A 97 9.11 21.19 -0.14
N LEU A 98 8.08 21.72 -0.78
CA LEU A 98 7.66 23.09 -0.66
C LEU A 98 6.42 23.16 0.23
N ASN A 99 6.45 24.01 1.25
CA ASN A 99 5.27 24.37 2.03
C ASN A 99 5.02 25.87 1.91
N ASN A 100 3.82 26.25 1.44
CA ASN A 100 3.42 27.66 1.29
C ASN A 100 2.47 28.15 2.40
N GLY A 101 2.23 27.34 3.43
CA GLY A 101 1.32 27.61 4.55
C GLY A 101 -0.05 26.96 4.41
N GLU A 102 -0.51 26.70 3.18
CA GLU A 102 -1.82 26.07 2.90
C GLU A 102 -1.66 24.71 2.23
N GLU A 103 -0.67 24.60 1.35
CA GLU A 103 -0.43 23.45 0.49
C GLU A 103 1.01 22.98 0.65
N CYS A 104 1.18 21.66 0.67
CA CYS A 104 2.49 21.03 0.64
C CYS A 104 2.68 20.33 -0.70
N TRP A 105 3.84 20.56 -1.32
CA TRP A 105 4.18 20.07 -2.64
C TRP A 105 5.52 19.36 -2.62
N ARG A 106 5.65 18.29 -3.40
CA ARG A 106 6.92 17.59 -3.60
C ARG A 106 7.13 17.29 -5.08
N MET A 107 8.37 17.08 -5.48
CA MET A 107 8.72 16.76 -6.85
C MET A 107 9.64 15.55 -6.92
N TYR A 108 9.39 14.68 -7.89
CA TYR A 108 10.23 13.52 -8.21
C TYR A 108 10.73 13.59 -9.66
N ILE A 109 11.85 12.93 -9.93
CA ILE A 109 12.22 12.55 -11.30
C ILE A 109 11.12 11.64 -11.87
N PHE A 110 10.71 11.86 -13.12
CA PHE A 110 9.84 10.94 -13.83
C PHE A 110 10.64 9.71 -14.28
N ILE A 111 10.22 8.51 -13.89
CA ILE A 111 10.85 7.26 -14.29
C ILE A 111 10.40 6.92 -15.72
N GLU A 112 11.32 6.97 -16.68
CA GLU A 112 11.02 6.68 -18.09
C GLU A 112 11.10 5.18 -18.45
N GLY A 113 10.35 4.80 -19.49
CA GLY A 113 10.30 3.43 -20.02
C GLY A 113 9.72 2.43 -19.02
N ALA A 114 8.77 2.90 -18.20
CA ALA A 114 8.06 2.07 -17.25
C ALA A 114 6.61 2.55 -17.09
N THR A 115 5.72 1.60 -16.79
CA THR A 115 4.28 1.83 -16.66
C THR A 115 3.70 1.13 -15.45
N CYS A 116 2.67 1.72 -14.83
CA CYS A 116 1.88 1.05 -13.79
C CYS A 116 0.71 0.31 -14.43
N TYR A 117 0.33 -0.82 -13.85
CA TYR A 117 -0.91 -1.51 -14.22
C TYR A 117 -2.02 -1.14 -13.24
N ASP A 118 -3.16 -0.68 -13.75
CA ASP A 118 -4.32 -0.32 -12.93
C ASP A 118 -4.96 -1.55 -12.25
N GLU A 119 -4.85 -2.72 -12.87
CA GLU A 119 -5.46 -3.97 -12.39
C GLU A 119 -4.62 -5.19 -12.80
N VAL A 120 -4.74 -6.28 -12.03
CA VAL A 120 -4.16 -7.58 -12.38
C VAL A 120 -4.92 -8.14 -13.57
N LYS A 121 -4.27 -8.30 -14.73
CA LYS A 121 -4.89 -8.86 -15.94
C LYS A 121 -4.53 -10.31 -16.15
N THR A 122 -3.33 -10.68 -15.70
CA THR A 122 -2.81 -12.03 -15.81
C THR A 122 -2.23 -12.50 -14.47
N PRO A 123 -2.17 -13.82 -14.21
CA PRO A 123 -1.47 -14.33 -13.05
C PRO A 123 0.02 -13.93 -13.01
N GLU A 124 0.64 -13.67 -14.16
CA GLU A 124 2.02 -13.21 -14.26
C GLU A 124 2.20 -11.78 -13.72
N ASP A 125 1.23 -10.89 -13.94
CA ASP A 125 1.26 -9.54 -13.35
C ASP A 125 1.26 -9.61 -11.82
N PHE A 126 0.45 -10.53 -11.25
CA PHE A 126 0.37 -10.73 -9.81
C PHE A 126 1.61 -11.41 -9.23
N TYR A 127 2.25 -12.30 -9.98
CA TYR A 127 3.55 -12.86 -9.60
C TYR A 127 4.64 -11.78 -9.58
N ASN A 128 4.74 -10.98 -10.64
CA ASN A 128 5.74 -9.92 -10.75
C ASN A 128 5.54 -8.84 -9.68
N SER A 129 4.29 -8.56 -9.30
CA SER A 129 4.01 -7.66 -8.19
C SER A 129 4.49 -8.20 -6.86
N ALA A 130 4.25 -9.49 -6.61
CA ALA A 130 4.72 -10.18 -5.42
C ALA A 130 6.25 -10.14 -5.31
N VAL A 131 6.97 -10.45 -6.41
CA VAL A 131 8.44 -10.37 -6.46
C VAL A 131 8.92 -8.96 -6.15
N SER A 132 8.22 -7.93 -6.62
CA SER A 132 8.59 -6.54 -6.41
C SER A 132 8.44 -6.11 -4.95
N PHE A 133 7.30 -6.40 -4.31
CA PHE A 133 7.10 -6.10 -2.89
C PHE A 133 7.98 -6.97 -1.98
N GLY A 134 8.21 -8.23 -2.33
CA GLY A 134 9.18 -9.07 -1.63
C GLY A 134 10.60 -8.51 -1.74
N ASN A 135 11.00 -8.05 -2.92
CA ASN A 135 12.29 -7.39 -3.10
C ASN A 135 12.38 -6.07 -2.32
N PHE A 136 11.29 -5.30 -2.22
CA PHE A 136 11.23 -4.10 -1.39
C PHE A 136 11.50 -4.42 0.09
N GLN A 137 10.84 -5.46 0.62
CA GLN A 137 11.09 -5.98 1.97
C GLN A 137 12.56 -6.40 2.15
N ARG A 138 13.13 -7.13 1.19
CA ARG A 138 14.53 -7.55 1.21
C ARG A 138 15.50 -6.36 1.20
N MET A 139 15.28 -5.38 0.33
CA MET A 139 16.16 -4.21 0.20
C MET A 139 16.19 -3.37 1.47
N LEU A 140 15.12 -3.41 2.27
CA LEU A 140 14.97 -2.68 3.53
C LEU A 140 15.16 -3.55 4.78
N ALA A 141 15.56 -4.82 4.64
CA ALA A 141 15.69 -5.74 5.77
C ALA A 141 16.69 -5.26 6.85
N ASP A 142 17.73 -4.53 6.45
CA ASP A 142 18.74 -3.94 7.36
C ASP A 142 18.43 -2.48 7.76
N TYR A 143 17.30 -1.92 7.32
CA TYR A 143 16.91 -0.56 7.68
C TYR A 143 16.35 -0.55 9.11
N PRO A 144 16.75 0.41 9.98
CA PRO A 144 16.25 0.51 11.35
C PRO A 144 14.80 1.04 11.34
N ALA A 145 13.83 0.14 11.22
CA ALA A 145 12.42 0.48 10.99
C ALA A 145 11.87 1.45 12.05
N GLU A 146 12.30 1.33 13.31
CA GLU A 146 11.91 2.17 14.44
C GLU A 146 12.26 3.66 14.28
N THR A 147 13.11 4.02 13.32
CA THR A 147 13.43 5.42 13.03
C THR A 147 12.46 6.08 12.07
N LEU A 148 11.50 5.35 11.50
CA LEU A 148 10.43 5.90 10.67
C LEU A 148 9.28 6.38 11.54
N HIS A 149 8.64 7.46 11.09
CA HIS A 149 7.43 7.99 11.72
C HIS A 149 6.19 7.23 11.26
N GLU A 150 5.18 7.12 12.13
CA GLU A 150 3.84 6.70 11.71
C GLU A 150 3.14 7.86 11.01
N THR A 151 3.16 7.88 9.66
CA THR A 151 2.52 8.95 8.86
C THR A 151 1.01 8.97 9.01
N ILE A 152 0.42 7.80 9.30
CA ILE A 152 -0.96 7.65 9.75
C ILE A 152 -0.94 6.78 11.01
N LYS A 153 -1.19 7.40 12.16
CA LYS A 153 -1.21 6.70 13.45
C LYS A 153 -2.18 5.51 13.42
N ASN A 154 -1.74 4.38 13.98
CA ASN A 154 -2.55 3.17 14.10
C ASN A 154 -3.09 2.66 12.74
N PHE A 155 -2.36 2.84 11.64
CA PHE A 155 -2.86 2.53 10.30
C PHE A 155 -3.38 1.10 10.18
N HIS A 156 -2.50 0.11 10.41
CA HIS A 156 -2.79 -1.33 10.50
C HIS A 156 -2.78 -1.86 11.94
N ASN A 157 -3.11 -1.01 12.92
CA ASN A 157 -3.35 -1.48 14.28
C ASN A 157 -4.80 -1.97 14.38
N THR A 158 -5.02 -3.24 14.03
CA THR A 158 -6.37 -3.80 13.92
C THR A 158 -7.11 -3.79 15.26
N VAL A 159 -6.43 -3.89 16.39
CA VAL A 159 -7.01 -3.72 17.73
C VAL A 159 -7.60 -2.32 17.92
N SER A 160 -6.85 -1.28 17.53
CA SER A 160 -7.35 0.10 17.53
C SER A 160 -8.53 0.27 16.58
N ARG A 161 -8.47 -0.30 15.37
CA ARG A 161 -9.57 -0.25 14.40
C ARG A 161 -10.84 -0.93 14.91
N PHE A 162 -10.67 -2.01 15.66
CA PHE A 162 -11.77 -2.72 16.31
C PHE A 162 -12.42 -1.88 17.42
N ALA A 163 -11.63 -1.16 18.20
CA ALA A 163 -12.16 -0.21 19.18
C ALA A 163 -12.93 0.94 18.51
N ASP A 164 -12.40 1.50 17.41
CA ASP A 164 -13.09 2.53 16.62
C ASP A 164 -14.43 2.02 16.07
N PHE A 165 -14.45 0.78 15.58
CA PHE A 165 -15.68 0.13 15.10
C PHE A 165 -16.72 -0.06 16.20
N LYS A 166 -16.32 -0.60 17.37
CA LYS A 166 -17.22 -0.75 18.52
C LYS A 166 -17.87 0.58 18.89
N LYS A 167 -17.08 1.64 18.95
CA LYS A 167 -17.56 3.00 19.21
C LYS A 167 -18.55 3.49 18.15
N ALA A 168 -18.27 3.28 16.86
CA ALA A 168 -19.17 3.69 15.78
C ALA A 168 -20.52 2.95 15.81
N VAL A 169 -20.53 1.67 16.21
CA VAL A 169 -21.75 0.89 16.43
C VAL A 169 -22.55 1.43 17.62
N GLU A 170 -21.89 1.80 18.71
CA GLU A 170 -22.53 2.37 19.90
C GLU A 170 -23.13 3.76 19.65
N GLU A 171 -22.40 4.62 18.94
CA GLU A 171 -22.84 5.98 18.63
C GLU A 171 -23.94 6.01 17.57
N ASP A 172 -23.90 5.10 16.59
CA ASP A 172 -24.84 4.94 15.48
C ASP A 172 -25.35 6.29 14.93
N VAL A 173 -24.42 7.21 14.65
CA VAL A 173 -24.73 8.63 14.35
C VAL A 173 -25.68 8.82 13.17
N CYS A 174 -25.75 7.83 12.27
CA CYS A 174 -26.63 7.81 11.11
C CYS A 174 -27.86 6.90 11.28
N GLY A 175 -28.01 6.17 12.38
CA GLY A 175 -29.13 5.24 12.61
C GLY A 175 -29.12 4.02 11.69
N ARG A 176 -27.93 3.66 11.16
CA ARG A 176 -27.71 2.62 10.14
C ARG A 176 -27.39 1.26 10.75
N ALA A 177 -26.98 1.19 12.02
CA ALA A 177 -26.57 -0.07 12.66
C ALA A 177 -27.66 -1.16 12.57
N LYS A 178 -28.94 -0.78 12.73
CA LYS A 178 -30.09 -1.69 12.61
C LYS A 178 -30.19 -2.41 11.25
N GLU A 179 -29.56 -1.89 10.20
CA GLU A 179 -29.61 -2.41 8.83
C GLU A 179 -28.51 -3.44 8.56
N VAL A 180 -27.52 -3.55 9.44
CA VAL A 180 -26.26 -4.29 9.24
C VAL A 180 -25.87 -5.17 10.44
N GLN A 181 -26.88 -5.73 11.13
CA GLN A 181 -26.68 -6.50 12.36
C GLN A 181 -25.85 -7.78 12.14
N GLU A 182 -25.97 -8.43 10.98
CA GLU A 182 -25.19 -9.63 10.67
C GLU A 182 -23.72 -9.30 10.43
N GLU A 183 -23.43 -8.19 9.73
CA GLU A 183 -22.07 -7.70 9.51
C GLU A 183 -21.42 -7.26 10.84
N ILE A 184 -22.18 -6.57 11.71
CA ILE A 184 -21.70 -6.20 13.05
C ILE A 184 -21.38 -7.45 13.85
N LYS A 185 -22.29 -8.42 13.90
CA LYS A 185 -22.09 -9.67 14.62
C LYS A 185 -20.87 -10.43 14.10
N PHE A 186 -20.73 -10.53 12.78
CA PHE A 186 -19.58 -11.19 12.15
C PHE A 186 -18.24 -10.61 12.62
N ILE A 187 -18.17 -9.28 12.72
CA ILE A 187 -16.98 -8.58 13.20
C ILE A 187 -16.78 -8.81 14.70
N MET A 188 -17.82 -8.62 15.51
CA MET A 188 -17.74 -8.78 16.96
C MET A 188 -17.31 -10.20 17.39
N GLU A 189 -17.74 -11.23 16.68
CA GLU A 189 -17.34 -12.63 16.93
C GLU A 189 -15.86 -12.92 16.61
N ARG A 190 -15.18 -12.00 15.93
CA ARG A 190 -13.78 -12.15 15.45
C ARG A 190 -12.82 -11.16 16.10
N GLU A 191 -13.14 -10.63 17.29
CA GLU A 191 -12.25 -9.73 18.03
C GLU A 191 -10.83 -10.32 18.20
N ALA A 192 -10.72 -11.63 18.43
CA ALA A 192 -9.43 -12.31 18.56
C ALA A 192 -8.54 -12.24 17.30
N ASP A 193 -9.13 -12.14 16.10
CA ASP A 193 -8.35 -12.02 14.86
C ASP A 193 -7.58 -10.69 14.83
N ALA A 194 -8.14 -9.62 15.41
CA ALA A 194 -7.52 -8.29 15.45
C ALA A 194 -6.18 -8.27 16.21
N HIS A 195 -5.97 -9.25 17.10
CA HIS A 195 -4.80 -9.35 17.97
C HIS A 195 -3.63 -10.10 17.34
N ILE A 196 -3.86 -10.95 16.33
CA ILE A 196 -2.87 -11.93 15.85
C ILE A 196 -1.51 -11.30 15.53
N ILE A 197 -1.50 -10.22 14.72
CA ILE A 197 -0.27 -9.57 14.27
C ILE A 197 0.26 -8.58 15.32
N CYS A 198 -0.63 -7.83 15.97
CA CYS A 198 -0.24 -6.85 16.99
C CYS A 198 0.47 -7.52 18.17
N ASP A 199 -0.11 -8.61 18.69
CA ASP A 199 0.47 -9.37 19.80
C ASP A 199 1.78 -10.04 19.35
N ALA A 200 1.87 -10.55 18.12
CA ALA A 200 3.11 -11.15 17.61
C ALA A 200 4.27 -10.15 17.49
N LEU A 201 3.98 -8.89 17.13
CA LEU A 201 4.96 -7.80 17.12
C LEU A 201 5.35 -7.40 18.55
N GLU A 202 4.39 -7.23 19.46
CA GLU A 202 4.63 -6.85 20.85
C GLU A 202 5.46 -7.91 21.60
N GLU A 203 5.14 -9.18 21.39
CA GLU A 203 5.85 -10.33 21.94
C GLU A 203 7.18 -10.61 21.23
N LYS A 204 7.50 -9.87 20.15
CA LYS A 204 8.69 -10.04 19.31
C LYS A 204 8.84 -11.45 18.72
N ARG A 205 7.71 -12.14 18.50
CA ARG A 205 7.68 -13.40 17.74
C ARG A 205 7.96 -13.17 16.25
N ILE A 206 7.56 -12.00 15.75
CA ILE A 206 7.92 -11.49 14.42
C ILE A 206 8.64 -10.14 14.54
N PRO A 207 9.55 -9.81 13.61
CA PRO A 207 10.31 -8.56 13.65
C PRO A 207 9.46 -7.36 13.22
N LEU A 208 9.80 -6.19 13.76
CA LEU A 208 9.37 -4.91 13.22
C LEU A 208 10.17 -4.63 11.93
N ARG A 209 9.47 -4.28 10.85
CA ARG A 209 10.05 -4.03 9.53
C ARG A 209 9.59 -2.70 8.97
N VAL A 210 10.28 -2.22 7.94
CA VAL A 210 9.74 -1.18 7.06
C VAL A 210 8.68 -1.82 6.17
N THR A 211 7.47 -1.29 6.18
CA THR A 211 6.37 -1.78 5.34
C THR A 211 5.83 -0.69 4.46
N HIS A 212 5.27 -1.07 3.31
CA HIS A 212 4.62 -0.14 2.39
C HIS A 212 3.23 0.26 2.86
N ASN A 213 2.47 -0.70 3.40
CA ASN A 213 1.10 -0.57 3.90
C ASN A 213 0.04 -0.20 2.82
N ASP A 214 0.40 -0.22 1.54
CA ASP A 214 -0.56 -0.04 0.43
C ASP A 214 -0.03 -0.77 -0.82
N THR A 215 -0.10 -2.10 -0.80
CA THR A 215 0.62 -2.94 -1.77
C THR A 215 -0.21 -3.26 -3.00
N LYS A 216 -0.97 -2.27 -3.49
CA LYS A 216 -1.71 -2.39 -4.75
C LYS A 216 -0.76 -2.48 -5.95
N LEU A 217 -1.19 -3.19 -7.00
CA LEU A 217 -0.40 -3.38 -8.22
C LEU A 217 0.01 -2.06 -8.88
N ASN A 218 -0.85 -1.04 -8.82
CA ASN A 218 -0.58 0.28 -9.41
C ASN A 218 0.52 1.06 -8.68
N ASN A 219 0.96 0.61 -7.50
CA ASN A 219 2.11 1.14 -6.76
C ASN A 219 3.44 0.47 -7.19
N ILE A 220 3.44 -0.28 -8.29
CA ILE A 220 4.65 -0.83 -8.90
C ILE A 220 4.77 -0.30 -10.34
N MET A 221 5.89 0.33 -10.61
CA MET A 221 6.33 0.64 -11.97
C MET A 221 6.93 -0.62 -12.60
N ILE A 222 6.40 -1.06 -13.74
CA ILE A 222 6.90 -2.19 -14.53
C ILE A 222 7.75 -1.66 -15.67
N ASP A 223 8.95 -2.21 -15.89
CA ASP A 223 9.80 -1.83 -17.01
C ASP A 223 9.22 -2.32 -18.33
N ASP A 224 8.98 -1.39 -19.27
CA ASP A 224 8.26 -1.68 -20.53
C ASP A 224 9.01 -2.65 -21.45
N LYS A 225 10.34 -2.79 -21.27
CA LYS A 225 11.17 -3.68 -22.10
C LYS A 225 11.20 -5.10 -21.56
N THR A 226 11.23 -5.24 -20.24
CA THR A 226 11.46 -6.54 -19.57
C THR A 226 10.20 -7.13 -18.95
N GLY A 227 9.16 -6.34 -18.72
CA GLY A 227 7.94 -6.76 -18.02
C GLY A 227 8.16 -7.00 -16.52
N LYS A 228 9.31 -6.61 -15.97
CA LYS A 228 9.65 -6.82 -14.56
C LYS A 228 9.36 -5.57 -13.73
N GLY A 229 9.03 -5.76 -12.46
CA GLY A 229 8.93 -4.66 -11.52
C GLY A 229 10.26 -3.93 -11.38
N LEU A 230 10.20 -2.62 -11.53
CA LEU A 230 11.33 -1.70 -11.59
C LEU A 230 11.43 -0.88 -10.30
N CYS A 231 10.32 -0.28 -9.86
CA CYS A 231 10.30 0.61 -8.71
C CYS A 231 8.95 0.51 -7.98
N VAL A 232 8.99 0.39 -6.66
CA VAL A 232 7.81 0.61 -5.80
C VAL A 232 7.65 2.11 -5.60
N ILE A 233 6.43 2.62 -5.81
CA ILE A 233 6.08 4.04 -5.72
C ILE A 233 4.98 4.22 -4.66
N ASP A 234 4.57 5.47 -4.43
CA ASP A 234 3.58 5.84 -3.39
C ASP A 234 4.03 5.52 -1.96
N LEU A 235 5.18 6.07 -1.59
CA LEU A 235 5.84 5.79 -0.31
C LEU A 235 5.23 6.54 0.89
N ASP A 236 4.01 7.06 0.78
CA ASP A 236 3.40 7.94 1.79
C ASP A 236 3.02 7.20 3.08
N THR A 237 2.68 5.92 2.92
CA THR A 237 2.37 5.02 4.03
C THR A 237 3.56 4.14 4.38
N VAL A 238 4.77 4.44 3.89
CA VAL A 238 5.96 3.71 4.33
C VAL A 238 6.32 4.11 5.75
N MET A 239 6.20 3.14 6.67
CA MET A 239 6.36 3.32 8.10
C MET A 239 6.69 1.97 8.77
N PRO A 240 6.94 1.93 10.09
CA PRO A 240 7.19 0.67 10.79
C PRO A 240 5.94 -0.23 10.80
N GLY A 241 6.13 -1.53 10.60
CA GLY A 241 5.04 -2.51 10.58
C GLY A 241 5.53 -3.96 10.50
N SER A 242 4.69 -4.85 9.96
CA SER A 242 5.01 -6.25 9.70
C SER A 242 4.89 -6.58 8.21
N ALA A 243 5.78 -7.43 7.68
CA ALA A 243 5.66 -7.94 6.30
C ALA A 243 4.29 -8.61 6.03
N LEU A 244 3.60 -9.08 7.08
CA LEU A 244 2.25 -9.62 7.02
C LEU A 244 1.20 -8.59 6.57
N TYR A 245 1.42 -7.31 6.85
CA TYR A 245 0.53 -6.24 6.39
C TYR A 245 0.61 -6.06 4.87
N ASP A 246 1.84 -5.95 4.36
CA ASP A 246 2.12 -5.81 2.93
C ASP A 246 1.64 -7.04 2.14
N PHE A 247 1.97 -8.24 2.63
CA PHE A 247 1.49 -9.48 2.04
C PHE A 247 -0.04 -9.56 2.07
N GLY A 248 -0.64 -9.27 3.23
CA GLY A 248 -2.08 -9.38 3.44
C GLY A 248 -2.89 -8.43 2.56
N ASP A 249 -2.47 -7.17 2.41
CA ASP A 249 -3.17 -6.19 1.57
C ASP A 249 -3.13 -6.56 0.08
N SER A 250 -2.00 -7.10 -0.39
CA SER A 250 -1.88 -7.62 -1.74
C SER A 250 -2.82 -8.81 -2.00
N ILE A 251 -2.92 -9.76 -1.06
CA ILE A 251 -3.83 -10.90 -1.19
C ILE A 251 -5.30 -10.44 -1.14
N ARG A 252 -5.65 -9.57 -0.20
CA ARG A 252 -7.00 -9.02 -0.03
C ARG A 252 -7.55 -8.46 -1.35
N PHE A 253 -6.72 -7.67 -2.05
CA PHE A 253 -7.12 -7.06 -3.32
C PHE A 253 -6.93 -8.01 -4.52
N GLY A 254 -5.74 -8.58 -4.67
CA GLY A 254 -5.34 -9.25 -5.91
C GLY A 254 -5.72 -10.73 -6.02
N ALA A 255 -6.07 -11.39 -4.92
CA ALA A 255 -6.54 -12.78 -4.94
C ALA A 255 -8.08 -12.90 -4.87
N SER A 256 -8.83 -11.78 -4.89
CA SER A 256 -10.29 -11.79 -4.97
C SER A 256 -10.76 -12.11 -6.40
N THR A 257 -11.80 -12.94 -6.53
CA THR A 257 -12.45 -13.19 -7.84
C THR A 257 -13.47 -12.12 -8.24
N GLY A 258 -13.86 -11.25 -7.32
CA GLY A 258 -14.79 -10.15 -7.56
C GLY A 258 -14.17 -8.79 -7.25
N ALA A 259 -14.78 -7.72 -7.77
CA ALA A 259 -14.39 -6.35 -7.44
C ALA A 259 -14.57 -6.07 -5.93
N GLU A 260 -13.81 -5.09 -5.40
CA GLU A 260 -13.88 -4.73 -3.98
C GLU A 260 -15.30 -4.33 -3.56
N ASP A 261 -16.07 -3.72 -4.45
CA ASP A 261 -17.43 -3.23 -4.22
C ASP A 261 -18.52 -4.05 -4.95
N GLU A 262 -18.24 -5.33 -5.26
CA GLU A 262 -19.16 -6.25 -5.94
C GLU A 262 -20.45 -6.51 -5.14
N PRO A 263 -21.64 -6.10 -5.64
CA PRO A 263 -22.90 -6.37 -4.97
C PRO A 263 -23.32 -7.84 -4.95
N ASP A 264 -22.93 -8.63 -5.97
CA ASP A 264 -23.20 -10.07 -6.04
C ASP A 264 -22.11 -10.89 -5.35
N LEU A 265 -22.29 -11.13 -4.05
CA LEU A 265 -21.35 -11.91 -3.23
C LEU A 265 -21.16 -13.37 -3.68
N SER A 266 -21.97 -13.89 -4.61
CA SER A 266 -21.74 -15.22 -5.18
C SER A 266 -20.52 -15.26 -6.11
N LEU A 267 -20.09 -14.11 -6.62
CA LEU A 267 -18.91 -13.94 -7.47
C LEU A 267 -17.62 -13.73 -6.66
N VAL A 268 -17.74 -13.52 -5.34
CA VAL A 268 -16.62 -13.17 -4.46
C VAL A 268 -16.11 -14.42 -3.73
N SER A 269 -14.86 -14.76 -3.99
CA SER A 269 -14.13 -15.87 -3.37
C SER A 269 -12.62 -15.59 -3.43
N VAL A 270 -11.84 -16.20 -2.53
CA VAL A 270 -10.38 -16.18 -2.63
C VAL A 270 -9.91 -17.21 -3.65
N ASN A 271 -9.19 -16.75 -4.66
CA ASN A 271 -8.55 -17.60 -5.65
C ASN A 271 -7.24 -18.19 -5.10
N LEU A 272 -7.25 -19.49 -4.77
CA LEU A 272 -6.09 -20.19 -4.22
C LEU A 272 -4.92 -20.29 -5.20
N GLU A 273 -5.17 -20.27 -6.51
CA GLU A 273 -4.10 -20.24 -7.51
C GLU A 273 -3.36 -18.90 -7.48
N LEU A 274 -4.09 -17.79 -7.40
CA LEU A 274 -3.48 -16.46 -7.25
C LEU A 274 -2.77 -16.32 -5.90
N PHE A 275 -3.32 -16.89 -4.82
CA PHE A 275 -2.66 -16.96 -3.52
C PHE A 275 -1.34 -17.74 -3.58
N ASP A 276 -1.30 -18.91 -4.24
CA ASP A 276 -0.07 -19.70 -4.47
C ASP A 276 0.97 -18.90 -5.27
N ILE A 277 0.54 -18.31 -6.39
CA ILE A 277 1.40 -17.52 -7.26
C ILE A 277 2.03 -16.33 -6.54
N TYR A 278 1.22 -15.58 -5.78
CA TYR A 278 1.73 -14.44 -5.02
C TYR A 278 2.64 -14.89 -3.87
N THR A 279 2.26 -15.93 -3.12
CA THR A 279 3.09 -16.49 -2.05
C THR A 279 4.47 -16.89 -2.57
N LYS A 280 4.52 -17.56 -3.72
CA LYS A 280 5.78 -17.91 -4.38
C LYS A 280 6.60 -16.68 -4.72
N GLY A 281 6.02 -15.72 -5.45
CA GLY A 281 6.74 -14.54 -5.91
C GLY A 281 7.23 -13.66 -4.76
N PHE A 282 6.42 -13.48 -3.72
CA PHE A 282 6.77 -12.67 -2.54
C PHE A 282 7.96 -13.28 -1.79
N LEU A 283 7.95 -14.60 -1.55
CA LEU A 283 9.07 -15.30 -0.91
C LEU A 283 10.35 -15.24 -1.75
N GLU A 284 10.25 -15.43 -3.07
CA GLU A 284 11.39 -15.31 -3.99
C GLU A 284 11.98 -13.89 -3.99
N GLY A 285 11.12 -12.85 -3.96
CA GLY A 285 11.54 -11.46 -3.82
C GLY A 285 12.23 -11.18 -2.49
N CYS A 286 11.68 -11.71 -1.39
CA CYS A 286 12.25 -11.59 -0.05
C CYS A 286 13.62 -12.26 0.07
N GLY A 287 13.90 -13.28 -0.75
CA GLY A 287 15.22 -13.91 -0.86
C GLY A 287 15.80 -14.40 0.46
N GLY A 288 14.97 -15.04 1.30
CA GLY A 288 15.36 -15.60 2.60
C GLY A 288 15.49 -14.59 3.75
N SER A 289 15.03 -13.34 3.57
CA SER A 289 15.07 -12.31 4.64
C SER A 289 13.96 -12.43 5.69
N LEU A 290 12.96 -13.29 5.47
CA LEU A 290 11.85 -13.51 6.39
C LEU A 290 12.15 -14.63 7.39
N THR A 291 11.61 -14.50 8.60
CA THR A 291 11.66 -15.55 9.63
C THR A 291 10.63 -16.65 9.34
N GLU A 292 10.84 -17.85 9.87
CA GLU A 292 9.87 -18.94 9.76
C GLU A 292 8.50 -18.58 10.33
N GLU A 293 8.46 -17.81 11.43
CA GLU A 293 7.21 -17.41 12.08
C GLU A 293 6.42 -16.43 11.20
N GLU A 294 7.09 -15.48 10.54
CA GLU A 294 6.44 -14.60 9.56
C GLU A 294 5.82 -15.40 8.43
N ILE A 295 6.57 -16.34 7.85
CA ILE A 295 6.07 -17.15 6.73
C ILE A 295 4.84 -17.96 7.17
N LYS A 296 4.89 -18.62 8.34
CA LYS A 296 3.75 -19.37 8.90
C LYS A 296 2.51 -18.51 9.08
N LEU A 297 2.67 -17.23 9.41
CA LEU A 297 1.56 -16.29 9.64
C LEU A 297 0.99 -15.67 8.36
N PHE A 298 1.48 -16.00 7.16
CA PHE A 298 0.95 -15.45 5.89
C PHE A 298 -0.57 -15.62 5.70
N PRO A 299 -1.19 -16.80 5.96
CA PRO A 299 -2.64 -16.93 5.85
C PRO A 299 -3.38 -16.02 6.84
N ALA A 300 -2.85 -15.87 8.05
CA ALA A 300 -3.38 -14.94 9.04
C ALA A 300 -3.21 -13.48 8.62
N GLY A 301 -2.06 -13.10 8.04
CA GLY A 301 -1.83 -11.78 7.45
C GLY A 301 -2.90 -11.38 6.46
N ALA A 302 -3.19 -12.27 5.49
CA ALA A 302 -4.26 -12.08 4.52
C ALA A 302 -5.65 -11.93 5.18
N LYS A 303 -5.97 -12.78 6.15
CA LYS A 303 -7.25 -12.74 6.88
C LYS A 303 -7.40 -11.43 7.65
N VAL A 304 -6.40 -11.06 8.45
CA VAL A 304 -6.43 -9.89 9.35
C VAL A 304 -6.54 -8.58 8.56
N ILE A 305 -5.77 -8.42 7.49
CA ILE A 305 -5.87 -7.20 6.66
C ILE A 305 -7.20 -7.11 5.92
N THR A 306 -7.72 -8.24 5.41
CA THR A 306 -9.06 -8.28 4.82
C THR A 306 -10.14 -7.93 5.85
N PHE A 307 -10.02 -8.49 7.06
CA PHE A 307 -10.92 -8.23 8.17
C PHE A 307 -10.90 -6.76 8.61
N GLU A 308 -9.69 -6.19 8.80
CA GLU A 308 -9.50 -4.80 9.13
C GLU A 308 -10.16 -3.88 8.10
N GLN A 309 -9.93 -4.15 6.81
CA GLN A 309 -10.46 -3.31 5.74
C GLN A 309 -11.99 -3.39 5.65
N GLY A 310 -12.57 -4.59 5.79
CA GLY A 310 -14.02 -4.76 5.88
C GLY A 310 -14.64 -3.98 7.04
N MET A 311 -14.02 -4.09 8.21
CA MET A 311 -14.41 -3.35 9.40
C MET A 311 -14.29 -1.83 9.21
N ARG A 312 -13.21 -1.34 8.58
CA ARG A 312 -13.05 0.09 8.27
C ARG A 312 -14.13 0.60 7.33
N PHE A 313 -14.50 -0.17 6.31
CA PHE A 313 -15.60 0.18 5.41
C PHE A 313 -16.95 0.24 6.14
N LEU A 314 -17.22 -0.73 7.04
CA LEU A 314 -18.46 -0.72 7.81
C LEU A 314 -18.52 0.44 8.80
N THR A 315 -17.41 0.74 9.49
CA THR A 315 -17.28 1.91 10.36
C THR A 315 -17.61 3.19 9.61
N ASP A 316 -17.03 3.39 8.42
CA ASP A 316 -17.29 4.59 7.62
C ASP A 316 -18.74 4.67 7.15
N TYR A 317 -19.34 3.53 6.77
CA TYR A 317 -20.77 3.47 6.45
C TYR A 317 -21.65 3.88 7.64
N LEU A 318 -21.34 3.42 8.86
CA LEU A 318 -22.09 3.81 10.08
C LEU A 318 -21.91 5.30 10.42
N GLN A 319 -20.76 5.88 10.09
CA GLN A 319 -20.42 7.28 10.33
C GLN A 319 -20.88 8.25 9.23
N GLY A 320 -21.48 7.74 8.15
CA GLY A 320 -22.03 8.57 7.08
C GLY A 320 -21.09 8.82 5.90
N ASP A 321 -20.18 7.89 5.63
CA ASP A 321 -19.32 7.86 4.43
C ASP A 321 -18.38 9.07 4.33
N THR A 322 -17.62 9.31 5.40
CA THR A 322 -16.79 10.52 5.59
C THR A 322 -15.32 10.31 5.27
N TYR A 323 -14.84 9.07 5.28
CA TYR A 323 -13.45 8.69 5.06
C TYR A 323 -13.20 8.24 3.62
N TYR A 324 -13.98 7.27 3.13
CA TYR A 324 -13.84 6.74 1.78
C TYR A 324 -14.74 7.48 0.80
N LYS A 325 -14.20 7.80 -0.38
CA LYS A 325 -15.03 8.32 -1.47
C LYS A 325 -16.03 7.26 -1.92
N ILE A 326 -17.31 7.65 -1.92
CA ILE A 326 -18.42 6.84 -2.43
C ILE A 326 -18.91 7.37 -3.78
N HIS A 327 -19.38 6.46 -4.63
CA HIS A 327 -19.97 6.79 -5.94
C HIS A 327 -21.47 6.48 -6.01
N ARG A 328 -22.02 5.83 -4.97
CA ARG A 328 -23.43 5.47 -4.84
C ARG A 328 -23.81 5.33 -3.35
N PRO A 329 -25.08 5.50 -2.97
CA PRO A 329 -25.55 5.10 -1.65
C PRO A 329 -25.25 3.62 -1.39
N GLY A 330 -24.78 3.28 -0.17
CA GLY A 330 -24.46 1.91 0.21
C GLY A 330 -23.12 1.37 -0.31
N HIS A 331 -22.32 2.17 -1.02
CA HIS A 331 -21.05 1.72 -1.60
C HIS A 331 -20.09 1.12 -0.55
N ASN A 332 -19.90 1.79 0.59
CA ASN A 332 -19.04 1.26 1.66
C ASN A 332 -19.62 -0.01 2.32
N LEU A 333 -20.94 -0.16 2.34
CA LEU A 333 -21.56 -1.40 2.83
C LEU A 333 -21.28 -2.57 1.87
N ASP A 334 -21.43 -2.36 0.56
CA ASP A 334 -21.08 -3.37 -0.45
C ASP A 334 -19.59 -3.76 -0.34
N ARG A 335 -18.70 -2.77 -0.20
CA ARG A 335 -17.26 -3.01 0.04
C ARG A 335 -17.01 -3.86 1.28
N SER A 336 -17.61 -3.47 2.41
CA SER A 336 -17.52 -4.23 3.66
C SER A 336 -17.94 -5.68 3.45
N ARG A 337 -19.09 -5.91 2.81
CA ARG A 337 -19.62 -7.25 2.56
C ARG A 337 -18.70 -8.12 1.72
N THR A 338 -18.09 -7.57 0.68
CA THR A 338 -17.06 -8.28 -0.10
C THR A 338 -15.91 -8.73 0.80
N GLN A 339 -15.39 -7.84 1.65
CA GLN A 339 -14.26 -8.18 2.52
C GLN A 339 -14.65 -9.24 3.57
N LEU A 340 -15.82 -9.12 4.22
CA LEU A 340 -16.29 -10.12 5.19
C LEU A 340 -16.56 -11.49 4.52
N LYS A 341 -17.07 -11.48 3.28
CA LYS A 341 -17.23 -12.68 2.46
C LYS A 341 -15.87 -13.34 2.17
N LEU A 342 -14.84 -12.57 1.84
CA LEU A 342 -13.48 -13.08 1.65
C LEU A 342 -12.92 -13.67 2.94
N VAL A 343 -13.07 -13.00 4.10
CA VAL A 343 -12.65 -13.55 5.41
C VAL A 343 -13.31 -14.90 5.67
N ALA A 344 -14.63 -14.99 5.49
CA ALA A 344 -15.37 -16.24 5.69
C ALA A 344 -14.96 -17.35 4.70
N ASP A 345 -14.47 -16.98 3.51
CA ASP A 345 -13.98 -17.92 2.50
C ASP A 345 -12.55 -18.39 2.81
N MET A 346 -11.68 -17.49 3.30
CA MET A 346 -10.34 -17.85 3.82
C MET A 346 -10.45 -18.83 4.98
N GLU A 347 -11.38 -18.62 5.90
CA GLU A 347 -11.63 -19.54 7.03
C GLU A 347 -12.03 -20.94 6.55
N LYS A 348 -12.78 -21.05 5.44
CA LYS A 348 -13.17 -22.34 4.87
C LYS A 348 -12.04 -23.05 4.14
N LYS A 349 -11.09 -22.28 3.60
CA LYS A 349 -9.94 -22.73 2.80
C LYS A 349 -8.63 -22.71 3.58
N TRP A 350 -8.71 -22.64 4.91
CA TRP A 350 -7.57 -22.39 5.78
C TRP A 350 -6.48 -23.45 5.60
N ASP A 351 -6.87 -24.73 5.63
CA ASP A 351 -5.96 -25.86 5.44
C ASP A 351 -5.24 -25.80 4.07
N GLU A 352 -5.92 -25.36 3.00
CA GLU A 352 -5.29 -25.19 1.69
C GLU A 352 -4.30 -24.02 1.66
N MET A 353 -4.64 -22.89 2.30
CA MET A 353 -3.75 -21.74 2.40
C MET A 353 -2.48 -22.09 3.19
N GLU A 354 -2.61 -22.81 4.32
CA GLU A 354 -1.47 -23.30 5.09
C GLU A 354 -0.59 -24.25 4.27
N LYS A 355 -1.18 -25.22 3.55
CA LYS A 355 -0.42 -26.14 2.68
C LYS A 355 0.34 -25.41 1.57
N ILE A 356 -0.24 -24.36 1.00
CA ILE A 356 0.44 -23.53 -0.01
C ILE A 356 1.65 -22.83 0.59
N VAL A 357 1.54 -22.29 1.80
CA VAL A 357 2.66 -21.63 2.50
C VAL A 357 3.73 -22.64 2.92
N GLU A 358 3.34 -23.80 3.44
CA GLU A 358 4.26 -24.89 3.83
C GLU A 358 5.08 -25.43 2.64
N LYS A 359 4.49 -25.48 1.45
CA LYS A 359 5.17 -25.88 0.19
C LYS A 359 6.42 -25.04 -0.07
N TYR A 360 6.42 -23.77 0.31
CA TYR A 360 7.54 -22.86 0.10
C TYR A 360 8.42 -22.66 1.35
N SER A 361 7.87 -22.88 2.55
CA SER A 361 8.61 -22.74 3.81
C SER A 361 9.84 -23.65 3.93
N LYS A 362 9.90 -24.76 3.18
CA LYS A 362 11.05 -25.68 3.16
C LYS A 362 12.17 -25.27 2.19
N ASN A 363 11.91 -24.28 1.34
CA ASN A 363 12.83 -23.80 0.30
C ASN A 363 13.14 -22.29 0.44
N ALA A 364 12.60 -21.62 1.46
CA ALA A 364 12.71 -20.18 1.69
C ALA A 364 13.97 -19.79 2.46
#